data_AF-A0A6P9F7F7-F1
#
_entry.id   AF-A0A6P9F7F7-F1
#
_cell.length_a   1.000
_cell.length_b   1.000
_cell.length_c   1.000
_cell.angle_alpha   90.00
_cell.angle_beta   90.00
_cell.angle_gamma   90.00
#
_symmetry.space_group_name_H-M   'P 1'
#
loop_
_entity.id
_entity.type
_entity.pdbx_description
1 polymer ?
#
loop_
_entity_poly.entity_id
_entity_poly.type
_entity_poly.pdbx_seq_one_letter_code
_entity_poly.pdbx_strand_id
1 'polypeptide(L)'
;MPTFLFHIYGLILRESANKELVRRHLADLLELSHQSANQREGIATAIGIVSSSHLPAVWAVLEHLGRTRLLRTAFMSPDCQQLDPDRHWRWVSCTSLLCYGRMALHAREQILPWVDNIISRMVYYFSCSCYDNILKTSFLSAVIMLMKALKQENSTQSYKFSQIPELIQCLLGILQKEPNFLATLFRQKIILVIVGLSKLRPSLKPVVKSRILQTCLQSLFMLPPMEKLKSCLPPLDSAPDVMVLYKKSMQALDLLLQNFISENKSMDEMCFLLQHMEPWLQSDKSHERKRVVQTIFPLLKYVVDYVTLTEEATPSLLGHQIGLLALLWRDKDPVTQSHSRQCIYLLLQLLIQQKGSTEQFMHLNKMKNFEAKARRESEMRFYNVVKALNRSLTVAQHTQLSLALLGGLCSHNCLQCDLASQLLLMIFEDRSIKAEQVAEILQGLFQELPSIVFKSILQTMMNGGDSAGDSVPRGDSRGDTVPVSPL
;
A
#
# COMPACT_ATOMS: atom_id res chain seq x y z
N MET A 1 38.04 -14.75 -6.89
CA MET A 1 38.79 -15.96 -6.50
C MET A 1 38.25 -16.65 -5.24
N PRO A 2 37.97 -15.98 -4.11
CA PRO A 2 37.50 -16.67 -2.89
C PRO A 2 36.19 -17.45 -3.07
N THR A 3 35.24 -16.88 -3.81
CA THR A 3 33.90 -17.45 -4.05
C THR A 3 33.93 -18.77 -4.84
N PHE A 4 34.98 -19.00 -5.64
CA PHE A 4 35.15 -20.23 -6.42
C PHE A 4 35.54 -21.42 -5.54
N LEU A 5 36.39 -21.20 -4.54
CA LEU A 5 36.81 -22.26 -3.61
C LEU A 5 35.64 -22.75 -2.77
N PHE A 6 34.82 -21.84 -2.25
CA PHE A 6 33.59 -22.22 -1.53
C PHE A 6 32.63 -23.01 -2.41
N HIS A 7 32.51 -22.65 -3.69
CA HIS A 7 31.68 -23.40 -4.64
C HIS A 7 32.17 -24.83 -4.82
N ILE A 8 33.47 -25.03 -5.09
CA ILE A 8 34.06 -26.38 -5.22
C ILE A 8 33.89 -27.17 -3.91
N TYR A 9 34.18 -26.54 -2.77
CA TYR A 9 34.04 -27.17 -1.47
C TYR A 9 32.60 -27.65 -1.21
N GLY A 10 31.61 -26.83 -1.56
CA GLY A 10 30.20 -27.21 -1.48
C GLY A 10 29.85 -28.39 -2.40
N LEU A 11 30.42 -28.45 -3.61
CA LEU A 11 30.22 -29.58 -4.53
C LEU A 11 30.81 -30.88 -3.98
N ILE A 12 32.03 -30.84 -3.43
CA ILE A 12 32.68 -32.02 -2.84
C ILE A 12 31.84 -32.56 -1.67
N LEU A 13 31.38 -31.67 -0.79
CA LEU A 13 30.55 -32.07 0.36
C LEU A 13 29.16 -32.58 -0.06
N ARG A 14 28.59 -32.08 -1.15
CA ARG A 14 27.30 -32.55 -1.69
C ARG A 14 27.36 -34.01 -2.17
N GLU A 15 28.50 -34.44 -2.73
CA GLU A 15 28.69 -35.80 -3.23
C GLU A 15 29.14 -36.79 -2.13
N SER A 16 29.34 -36.33 -0.90
CA SER A 16 29.81 -37.16 0.21
C SER A 16 28.71 -38.04 0.79
N ALA A 17 28.93 -39.35 0.84
CA ALA A 17 27.99 -40.28 1.47
C ALA A 17 27.96 -40.19 3.01
N ASN A 18 29.05 -39.69 3.63
CA ASN A 18 29.20 -39.68 5.09
C ASN A 18 28.56 -38.43 5.71
N LYS A 19 27.34 -38.58 6.23
CA LYS A 19 26.57 -37.50 6.86
C LYS A 19 27.30 -36.84 8.05
N GLU A 20 28.06 -37.59 8.85
CA GLU A 20 28.77 -37.01 9.99
C GLU A 20 30.04 -36.26 9.60
N LEU A 21 30.68 -36.67 8.52
CA LEU A 21 31.75 -35.88 7.92
C LEU A 21 31.17 -34.56 7.38
N VAL A 22 30.05 -34.63 6.64
CA VAL A 22 29.36 -33.43 6.13
C VAL A 22 28.99 -32.48 7.26
N ARG A 23 28.42 -32.97 8.37
CA ARG A 23 28.09 -32.11 9.53
C ARG A 23 29.31 -31.43 10.14
N ARG A 24 30.41 -32.15 10.33
CA ARG A 24 31.67 -31.58 10.85
C ARG A 24 32.21 -30.47 9.94
N HIS A 25 32.35 -30.76 8.65
CA HIS A 25 32.85 -29.78 7.69
C HIS A 25 31.94 -28.56 7.50
N LEU A 26 30.63 -28.72 7.69
CA LEU A 26 29.68 -27.60 7.72
C LEU A 26 29.83 -26.74 8.98
N ALA A 27 30.10 -27.36 10.14
CA ALA A 27 30.38 -26.64 11.38
C ALA A 27 31.69 -25.85 11.24
N ASP A 28 32.76 -26.48 10.77
CA ASP A 28 34.06 -25.82 10.53
C ASP A 28 33.93 -24.62 9.58
N LEU A 29 33.08 -24.75 8.55
CA LEU A 29 32.80 -23.67 7.61
C LEU A 29 32.11 -22.46 8.26
N LEU A 30 31.24 -22.71 9.24
CA LEU A 30 30.51 -21.68 10.01
C LEU A 30 31.35 -21.08 11.15
N GLU A 31 32.51 -21.67 11.46
CA GLU A 31 33.50 -21.09 12.40
C GLU A 31 34.46 -20.12 11.71
N LEU A 32 34.47 -20.07 10.37
CA LEU A 32 35.27 -19.12 9.61
C LEU A 32 34.86 -17.65 9.88
N SER A 33 35.76 -16.72 9.58
CA SER A 33 35.45 -15.29 9.71
C SER A 33 34.27 -14.85 8.82
N HIS A 34 33.32 -14.15 9.43
CA HIS A 34 32.15 -13.59 8.76
C HIS A 34 32.28 -12.11 8.40
N GLN A 35 33.45 -11.50 8.64
CA GLN A 35 33.62 -10.05 8.51
C GLN A 35 33.53 -9.57 7.06
N SER A 36 34.10 -10.33 6.11
CA SER A 36 34.10 -9.93 4.70
C SER A 36 32.81 -10.37 3.98
N ALA A 37 32.27 -9.51 3.12
CA ALA A 37 31.08 -9.83 2.32
C ALA A 37 31.30 -11.07 1.43
N ASN A 38 32.48 -11.18 0.81
CA ASN A 38 32.85 -12.31 -0.04
C ASN A 38 32.88 -13.64 0.72
N GLN A 39 33.36 -13.65 1.98
CA GLN A 39 33.31 -14.86 2.81
C GLN A 39 31.88 -15.23 3.19
N ARG A 40 31.05 -14.26 3.61
CA ARG A 40 29.65 -14.54 3.94
C ARG A 40 28.89 -15.16 2.76
N GLU A 41 29.05 -14.57 1.58
CA GLU A 41 28.44 -15.09 0.35
C GLU A 41 29.02 -16.44 -0.05
N GLY A 42 30.33 -16.65 0.11
CA GLY A 42 31.00 -17.91 -0.14
C GLY A 42 30.48 -19.03 0.76
N ILE A 43 30.49 -18.83 2.08
CA ILE A 43 29.97 -19.76 3.09
C ILE A 43 28.51 -20.13 2.77
N ALA A 44 27.65 -19.13 2.56
CA ALA A 44 26.26 -19.36 2.22
C ALA A 44 26.08 -20.14 0.91
N THR A 45 26.93 -19.89 -0.08
CA THR A 45 26.90 -20.62 -1.36
C THR A 45 27.28 -22.08 -1.18
N ALA A 46 28.35 -22.37 -0.43
CA ALA A 46 28.74 -23.74 -0.13
C ALA A 46 27.62 -24.48 0.62
N ILE A 47 27.05 -23.86 1.66
CA ILE A 47 25.95 -24.43 2.45
C ILE A 47 24.72 -24.72 1.58
N GLY A 48 24.35 -23.81 0.67
CA GLY A 48 23.26 -24.03 -0.28
C GLY A 48 23.51 -25.22 -1.21
N ILE A 49 24.72 -25.36 -1.75
CA ILE A 49 25.05 -26.50 -2.62
C ILE A 49 24.92 -27.81 -1.83
N VAL A 50 25.45 -27.87 -0.61
CA VAL A 50 25.36 -29.06 0.24
C VAL A 50 23.90 -29.39 0.60
N SER A 51 23.05 -28.39 0.80
CA SER A 51 21.65 -28.61 1.17
C SER A 51 20.83 -29.30 0.08
N SER A 52 21.29 -29.32 -1.17
CA SER A 52 20.59 -30.03 -2.25
C SER A 52 20.58 -31.56 -2.09
N SER A 53 21.58 -32.13 -1.39
CA SER A 53 21.64 -33.57 -1.06
C SER A 53 21.49 -33.86 0.43
N HIS A 54 21.82 -32.89 1.29
CA HIS A 54 21.90 -33.08 2.75
C HIS A 54 21.06 -32.05 3.53
N LEU A 55 19.86 -31.73 3.05
CA LEU A 55 18.99 -30.71 3.65
C LEU A 55 18.79 -30.85 5.18
N PRO A 56 18.46 -32.05 5.73
CA PRO A 56 18.27 -32.19 7.18
C PRO A 56 19.57 -31.98 7.99
N ALA A 57 20.72 -32.35 7.43
CA ALA A 57 22.00 -32.17 8.09
C ALA A 57 22.40 -30.68 8.12
N VAL A 58 22.21 -29.96 7.01
CA VAL A 58 22.42 -28.52 6.94
C VAL A 58 21.50 -27.78 7.92
N TRP A 59 20.21 -28.15 7.95
CA TRP A 59 19.27 -27.58 8.92
C TRP A 59 19.74 -27.77 10.36
N ALA A 60 20.13 -28.99 10.73
CA ALA A 60 20.57 -29.30 12.09
C ALA A 60 21.80 -28.47 12.53
N VAL A 61 22.77 -28.28 11.63
CA VAL A 61 23.96 -27.47 11.92
C VAL A 61 23.60 -25.99 12.07
N LEU A 62 22.77 -25.43 11.17
CA LEU A 62 22.31 -24.05 11.27
C LEU A 62 21.43 -23.80 12.50
N GLU A 63 20.62 -24.78 12.89
CA GLU A 63 19.82 -24.72 14.10
C GLU A 63 20.69 -24.78 15.37
N HIS A 64 21.72 -25.63 15.38
CA HIS A 64 22.67 -25.68 16.49
C HIS A 64 23.38 -24.34 16.68
N LEU A 65 23.83 -23.70 15.59
CA LEU A 65 24.40 -22.35 15.61
C LEU A 65 23.43 -21.30 16.17
N GLY A 66 22.12 -21.44 15.88
CA GLY A 66 21.08 -20.58 16.46
C GLY A 66 20.90 -20.78 17.96
N ARG A 67 21.00 -22.02 18.45
CA ARG A 67 20.88 -22.34 19.88
C ARG A 67 22.08 -21.86 20.69
N THR A 68 23.30 -22.00 20.16
CA THR A 68 24.51 -21.50 20.84
C THR A 68 24.48 -19.99 21.03
N ARG A 69 23.88 -19.23 20.09
CA ARG A 69 23.58 -17.81 20.28
C ARG A 69 22.65 -17.58 21.48
N LEU A 70 21.48 -18.22 21.48
CA LEU A 70 20.46 -18.03 22.51
C LEU A 70 21.00 -18.32 23.91
N LEU A 71 21.71 -19.45 24.08
CA LEU A 71 22.31 -19.81 25.35
C LEU A 71 23.31 -18.76 25.80
N ARG A 72 24.22 -18.32 24.92
CA ARG A 72 25.24 -17.33 25.28
C ARG A 72 24.64 -15.96 25.62
N THR A 73 23.58 -15.54 24.95
CA THR A 73 22.84 -14.31 25.30
C THR A 73 22.11 -14.43 26.64
N ALA A 74 21.58 -15.62 26.99
CA ALA A 74 20.90 -15.87 28.26
C ALA A 74 21.85 -15.92 29.48
N PHE A 75 23.13 -16.25 29.27
CA PHE A 75 24.16 -16.32 30.33
C PHE A 75 24.97 -15.02 30.51
N MET A 76 24.64 -13.94 29.81
CA MET A 76 25.33 -12.65 29.97
C MET A 76 24.84 -11.94 31.24
N SER A 77 25.63 -12.00 32.31
CA SER A 77 25.51 -11.14 33.49
C SER A 77 25.95 -9.70 33.16
N PRO A 78 25.36 -8.64 33.74
CA PRO A 78 25.70 -7.24 33.43
C PRO A 78 27.17 -6.84 33.64
N ASP A 79 27.95 -7.65 34.38
CA ASP A 79 29.30 -7.29 34.84
C ASP A 79 30.48 -7.84 34.00
N CYS A 80 30.24 -8.55 32.88
CA CYS A 80 31.34 -9.06 32.06
C CYS A 80 31.74 -8.10 30.93
N GLN A 81 32.72 -7.24 31.22
CA GLN A 81 33.47 -6.44 30.24
C GLN A 81 34.41 -7.33 29.39
N GLN A 82 33.89 -7.95 28.33
CA GLN A 82 34.71 -8.46 27.22
C GLN A 82 34.29 -7.77 25.92
N LEU A 83 35.27 -7.50 25.05
CA LEU A 83 35.10 -6.82 23.75
C LEU A 83 33.83 -7.27 23.00
N ASP A 84 32.84 -6.37 22.97
CA ASP A 84 31.70 -6.27 22.04
C ASP A 84 31.28 -7.59 21.34
N PRO A 85 30.75 -8.60 22.08
CA PRO A 85 30.25 -9.86 21.52
C PRO A 85 29.16 -9.66 20.46
N ASP A 86 28.52 -8.49 20.44
CA ASP A 86 27.55 -8.10 19.41
C ASP A 86 28.20 -7.93 18.01
N ARG A 87 29.49 -7.60 17.90
CA ARG A 87 30.15 -7.45 16.58
C ARG A 87 30.33 -8.75 15.83
N HIS A 88 30.76 -9.82 16.51
CA HIS A 88 30.92 -11.12 15.86
C HIS A 88 29.55 -11.69 15.44
N TRP A 89 28.56 -11.59 16.33
CA TRP A 89 27.20 -12.07 16.09
C TRP A 89 26.40 -11.26 15.09
N ARG A 90 26.71 -9.98 14.90
CA ARG A 90 26.19 -9.17 13.80
C ARG A 90 26.50 -9.82 12.44
N TRP A 91 27.75 -10.20 12.21
CA TRP A 91 28.18 -10.78 10.93
C TRP A 91 27.69 -12.20 10.71
N VAL A 92 27.67 -13.00 11.76
CA VAL A 92 27.15 -14.37 11.67
C VAL A 92 25.67 -14.35 11.36
N SER A 93 24.89 -13.44 11.96
CA SER A 93 23.47 -13.30 11.64
C SER A 93 23.24 -13.00 10.17
N CYS A 94 24.06 -12.11 9.57
CA CYS A 94 24.01 -11.83 8.14
C CYS A 94 24.33 -13.08 7.30
N THR A 95 25.32 -13.88 7.73
CA THR A 95 25.69 -15.13 7.06
C THR A 95 24.58 -16.16 7.17
N SER A 96 24.02 -16.36 8.36
CA SER A 96 22.90 -17.28 8.62
C SER A 96 21.70 -16.94 7.75
N LEU A 97 21.33 -15.67 7.62
CA LEU A 97 20.26 -15.23 6.71
C LEU A 97 20.53 -15.68 5.28
N LEU A 98 21.74 -15.43 4.77
CA LEU A 98 22.13 -15.87 3.43
C LEU A 98 22.12 -17.40 3.30
N CYS A 99 22.57 -18.13 4.32
CA CYS A 99 22.53 -19.59 4.35
C CYS A 99 21.09 -20.12 4.25
N TYR A 100 20.15 -19.57 5.03
CA TYR A 100 18.74 -19.94 4.93
C TYR A 100 18.14 -19.61 3.55
N GLY A 101 18.51 -18.48 2.96
CA GLY A 101 18.08 -18.12 1.60
C GLY A 101 18.61 -19.08 0.54
N ARG A 102 19.89 -19.44 0.64
CA ARG A 102 20.54 -20.41 -0.25
C ARG A 102 19.98 -21.82 -0.06
N MET A 103 19.75 -22.23 1.19
CA MET A 103 19.11 -23.50 1.51
C MET A 103 17.73 -23.60 0.88
N ALA A 104 16.92 -22.54 0.95
CA ALA A 104 15.62 -22.50 0.29
C ALA A 104 15.76 -22.64 -1.24
N LEU A 105 16.68 -21.90 -1.85
CA LEU A 105 16.91 -21.94 -3.31
C LEU A 105 17.35 -23.33 -3.81
N HIS A 106 18.09 -24.08 -3.00
CA HIS A 106 18.62 -25.38 -3.38
C HIS A 106 17.76 -26.58 -2.94
N ALA A 107 16.74 -26.37 -2.11
CA ALA A 107 15.80 -27.42 -1.69
C ALA A 107 14.90 -27.92 -2.84
N ARG A 108 14.79 -27.15 -3.95
CA ARG A 108 13.94 -27.48 -5.12
C ARG A 108 12.52 -27.87 -4.69
N GLU A 109 12.03 -29.01 -5.16
CA GLU A 109 10.68 -29.53 -4.91
C GLU A 109 10.39 -29.90 -3.45
N GLN A 110 11.43 -29.96 -2.62
CA GLN A 110 11.33 -30.36 -1.22
C GLN A 110 11.23 -29.16 -0.27
N ILE A 111 11.04 -27.94 -0.77
CA ILE A 111 11.09 -26.72 0.04
C ILE A 111 9.91 -26.61 1.01
N LEU A 112 8.69 -26.99 0.60
CA LEU A 112 7.46 -26.70 1.34
C LEU A 112 7.48 -27.12 2.82
N PRO A 113 7.89 -28.36 3.20
CA PRO A 113 7.95 -28.77 4.61
C PRO A 113 8.90 -27.93 5.48
N TRP A 114 9.84 -27.21 4.85
CA TRP A 114 10.86 -26.42 5.54
C TRP A 114 10.57 -24.92 5.54
N VAL A 115 9.66 -24.43 4.69
CA VAL A 115 9.50 -22.98 4.46
C VAL A 115 9.18 -22.22 5.74
N ASP A 116 8.19 -22.64 6.52
CA ASP A 116 7.82 -21.91 7.74
C ASP A 116 8.97 -21.93 8.76
N ASN A 117 9.68 -23.05 8.88
CA ASN A 117 10.86 -23.13 9.75
C ASN A 117 11.98 -22.19 9.28
N ILE A 118 12.24 -22.14 7.97
CA ILE A 118 13.20 -21.23 7.35
C ILE A 118 12.80 -19.78 7.61
N ILE A 119 11.55 -19.40 7.36
CA ILE A 119 11.05 -18.05 7.56
C ILE A 119 11.16 -17.67 9.04
N SER A 120 10.73 -18.55 9.95
CA SER A 120 10.83 -18.32 11.39
C SER A 120 12.26 -18.03 11.83
N ARG A 121 13.23 -18.80 11.32
CA ARG A 121 14.66 -18.52 11.58
C ARG A 121 15.12 -17.22 10.93
N MET A 122 14.71 -16.90 9.71
CA MET A 122 15.04 -15.61 9.07
C MET A 122 14.52 -14.43 9.90
N VAL A 123 13.26 -14.48 10.35
CA VAL A 123 12.64 -13.47 11.21
C VAL A 123 13.40 -13.34 12.53
N TYR A 124 13.75 -14.46 13.17
CA TYR A 124 14.55 -14.48 14.40
C TYR A 124 15.92 -13.78 14.22
N TYR A 125 16.71 -14.18 13.21
CA TYR A 125 18.04 -13.60 12.99
C TYR A 125 17.96 -12.12 12.63
N PHE A 126 16.93 -11.69 11.90
CA PHE A 126 16.72 -10.28 11.60
C PHE A 126 16.33 -9.47 12.85
N SER A 127 15.42 -10.01 13.67
CA SER A 127 14.83 -9.28 14.80
C SER A 127 15.78 -9.16 15.99
N CYS A 128 16.63 -10.17 16.22
CA CYS A 128 17.56 -10.19 17.36
C CYS A 128 18.94 -9.58 17.07
N SER A 129 19.17 -9.01 15.89
CA SER A 129 20.49 -8.50 15.48
C SER A 129 20.50 -6.98 15.36
N CYS A 130 21.68 -6.39 15.55
CA CYS A 130 21.85 -4.94 15.40
C CYS A 130 21.49 -4.50 13.98
N TYR A 131 20.49 -3.61 13.87
CA TYR A 131 20.02 -3.12 12.57
C TYR A 131 21.10 -2.27 11.89
N ASP A 132 21.55 -2.72 10.72
CA ASP A 132 22.49 -2.01 9.86
C ASP A 132 22.23 -2.27 8.37
N ASN A 133 23.02 -1.63 7.50
CA ASN A 133 22.89 -1.80 6.05
C ASN A 133 23.23 -3.22 5.58
N ILE A 134 24.08 -3.96 6.29
CA ILE A 134 24.52 -5.30 5.88
C ILE A 134 23.46 -6.34 6.26
N LEU A 135 22.84 -6.22 7.44
CA LEU A 135 21.75 -7.06 7.88
C LEU A 135 20.54 -6.87 6.98
N LYS A 136 20.11 -5.64 6.71
CA LYS A 136 18.93 -5.40 5.84
C LYS A 136 19.15 -5.93 4.43
N THR A 137 20.36 -5.79 3.86
CA THR A 137 20.68 -6.30 2.52
C THR A 137 20.79 -7.82 2.49
N SER A 138 21.37 -8.43 3.52
CA SER A 138 21.44 -9.89 3.67
C SER A 138 20.05 -10.50 3.84
N PHE A 139 19.20 -9.87 4.67
CA PHE A 139 17.80 -10.27 4.86
C PHE A 139 17.01 -10.20 3.56
N LEU A 140 17.00 -9.04 2.88
CA LEU A 140 16.28 -8.89 1.62
C LEU A 140 16.78 -9.88 0.56
N SER A 141 18.09 -10.12 0.49
CA SER A 141 18.65 -11.11 -0.44
C SER A 141 18.17 -12.52 -0.12
N ALA A 142 18.14 -12.90 1.16
CA ALA A 142 17.64 -14.19 1.59
C ALA A 142 16.15 -14.38 1.25
N VAL A 143 15.32 -13.36 1.48
CA VAL A 143 13.89 -13.41 1.13
C VAL A 143 13.67 -13.47 -0.37
N ILE A 144 14.50 -12.77 -1.18
CA ILE A 144 14.45 -12.89 -2.65
C ILE A 144 14.79 -14.31 -3.09
N MET A 145 15.78 -14.96 -2.47
CA MET A 145 16.12 -16.36 -2.78
C MET A 145 14.98 -17.32 -2.40
N LEU A 146 14.36 -17.11 -1.24
CA LEU A 146 13.17 -17.85 -0.82
C LEU A 146 12.02 -17.68 -1.83
N MET A 147 11.72 -16.45 -2.24
CA MET A 147 10.67 -16.19 -3.24
C MET A 147 10.95 -16.84 -4.59
N LYS A 148 12.23 -16.91 -5.01
CA LYS A 148 12.61 -17.62 -6.22
C LYS A 148 12.37 -19.12 -6.10
N ALA A 149 12.68 -19.72 -4.95
CA ALA A 149 12.41 -21.13 -4.68
C ALA A 149 10.89 -21.42 -4.72
N LEU A 150 10.10 -20.60 -4.04
CA LEU A 150 8.63 -20.74 -4.01
C LEU A 150 8.01 -20.57 -5.40
N LYS A 151 8.54 -19.68 -6.25
CA LYS A 151 8.02 -19.50 -7.61
C LYS A 151 8.27 -20.73 -8.51
N GLN A 152 9.31 -21.51 -8.24
CA GLN A 152 9.62 -22.74 -8.98
C GLN A 152 8.79 -23.93 -8.51
N GLU A 153 8.14 -23.81 -7.36
CA GLU A 153 7.38 -24.89 -6.73
C GLU A 153 5.91 -24.89 -7.19
N ASN A 154 5.49 -25.99 -7.83
CA ASN A 154 4.16 -26.13 -8.40
C ASN A 154 3.06 -26.26 -7.33
N SER A 155 3.39 -26.78 -6.14
CA SER A 155 2.42 -27.08 -5.08
C SER A 155 2.25 -25.95 -4.06
N THR A 156 2.75 -24.74 -4.35
CA THR A 156 2.63 -23.58 -3.44
C THR A 156 1.19 -23.18 -3.13
N GLN A 157 0.25 -23.49 -4.02
CA GLN A 157 -1.17 -23.13 -3.86
C GLN A 157 -1.93 -24.02 -2.89
N SER A 158 -1.43 -25.22 -2.58
CA SER A 158 -2.01 -26.12 -1.58
C SER A 158 -1.40 -25.96 -0.18
N TYR A 159 -0.22 -25.35 -0.08
CA TYR A 159 0.45 -25.14 1.19
C TYR A 159 -0.12 -23.92 1.94
N LYS A 160 -0.25 -24.04 3.27
CA LYS A 160 -0.70 -22.94 4.14
C LYS A 160 0.50 -22.41 4.91
N PHE A 161 1.00 -21.25 4.48
CA PHE A 161 2.12 -20.58 5.13
C PHE A 161 1.66 -19.86 6.38
N SER A 162 2.35 -20.09 7.50
CA SER A 162 2.02 -19.49 8.80
C SER A 162 2.85 -18.26 9.13
N GLN A 163 4.08 -18.18 8.62
CA GLN A 163 5.06 -17.16 9.01
C GLN A 163 5.13 -15.93 8.07
N ILE A 164 4.25 -15.86 7.06
CA ILE A 164 4.23 -14.77 6.07
C ILE A 164 3.98 -13.40 6.71
N PRO A 165 3.03 -13.24 7.65
CA PRO A 165 2.79 -11.93 8.29
C PRO A 165 4.02 -11.39 9.02
N GLU A 166 4.75 -12.23 9.74
CA GLU A 166 5.96 -11.88 10.49
C GLU A 166 7.09 -11.48 9.53
N LEU A 167 7.24 -12.21 8.43
CA LEU A 167 8.21 -11.89 7.38
C LEU A 167 7.92 -10.52 6.75
N ILE A 168 6.65 -10.25 6.43
CA ILE A 168 6.21 -8.96 5.91
C ILE A 168 6.48 -7.86 6.94
N GLN A 169 6.20 -8.09 8.22
CA GLN A 169 6.46 -7.10 9.27
C GLN A 169 7.94 -6.69 9.33
N CYS A 170 8.87 -7.63 9.20
CA CYS A 170 10.29 -7.31 9.10
C CYS A 170 10.61 -6.43 7.87
N LEU A 171 10.05 -6.77 6.70
CA LEU A 171 10.23 -5.99 5.46
C LEU A 171 9.65 -4.57 5.57
N LEU A 172 8.50 -4.40 6.22
CA LEU A 172 7.91 -3.09 6.49
C LEU A 172 8.77 -2.28 7.46
N GLY A 173 9.29 -2.91 8.51
CA GLY A 173 10.21 -2.24 9.46
C GLY A 173 11.49 -1.75 8.80
N ILE A 174 11.97 -2.43 7.76
CA ILE A 174 13.07 -1.93 6.92
C ILE A 174 12.62 -0.70 6.14
N LEU A 175 11.47 -0.78 5.46
CA LEU A 175 10.96 0.28 4.59
C LEU A 175 10.67 1.59 5.34
N GLN A 176 10.20 1.49 6.59
CA GLN A 176 9.97 2.64 7.49
C GLN A 176 11.26 3.36 7.88
N LYS A 177 12.39 2.64 7.96
CA LYS A 177 13.70 3.19 8.31
C LYS A 177 14.50 3.66 7.10
N GLU A 178 13.99 3.49 5.88
CA GLU A 178 14.69 3.96 4.68
C GLU A 178 14.73 5.50 4.65
N PRO A 179 15.90 6.08 4.32
CA PRO A 179 16.06 7.54 4.33
C PRO A 179 15.20 8.18 3.25
N ASN A 180 14.76 9.43 3.45
CA ASN A 180 13.83 10.12 2.55
C ASN A 180 14.47 10.60 1.21
N PHE A 181 15.30 9.75 0.59
CA PHE A 181 15.87 9.90 -0.75
C PHE A 181 16.00 8.51 -1.43
N LEU A 182 16.27 8.49 -2.73
CA LEU A 182 16.39 7.26 -3.51
C LEU A 182 17.83 7.07 -4.00
N ALA A 183 18.61 6.25 -3.30
CA ALA A 183 19.96 5.87 -3.72
C ALA A 183 20.04 4.46 -4.34
N THR A 184 19.06 3.60 -4.08
CA THR A 184 19.10 2.19 -4.48
C THR A 184 17.70 1.66 -4.86
N LEU A 185 17.65 0.47 -5.47
CA LEU A 185 16.40 -0.25 -5.77
C LEU A 185 15.77 -0.94 -4.55
N PHE A 186 16.15 -0.57 -3.34
CA PHE A 186 15.80 -1.32 -2.13
C PHE A 186 14.31 -1.28 -1.82
N ARG A 187 13.69 -0.08 -1.87
CA ARG A 187 12.23 0.09 -1.77
C ARG A 187 11.48 -0.75 -2.80
N GLN A 188 11.87 -0.64 -4.07
CA GLN A 188 11.28 -1.40 -5.17
C GLN A 188 11.34 -2.91 -4.91
N LYS A 189 12.51 -3.44 -4.55
CA LYS A 189 12.67 -4.87 -4.27
C LYS A 189 11.82 -5.35 -3.10
N ILE A 190 11.74 -4.57 -2.02
CA ILE A 190 10.88 -4.90 -0.86
C ILE A 190 9.41 -4.98 -1.29
N ILE A 191 8.91 -3.96 -2.00
CA ILE A 191 7.53 -3.93 -2.46
C ILE A 191 7.24 -5.14 -3.36
N LEU A 192 8.11 -5.46 -4.31
CA LEU A 192 7.94 -6.63 -5.19
C LEU A 192 7.98 -7.97 -4.44
N VAL A 193 8.79 -8.09 -3.39
CA VAL A 193 8.77 -9.27 -2.52
C VAL A 193 7.42 -9.38 -1.82
N ILE A 194 6.87 -8.27 -1.30
CA ILE A 194 5.53 -8.25 -0.68
C ILE A 194 4.44 -8.62 -1.70
N VAL A 195 4.54 -8.17 -2.95
CA VAL A 195 3.65 -8.62 -4.05
C VAL A 195 3.73 -10.13 -4.22
N GLY A 196 4.93 -10.71 -4.19
CA GLY A 196 5.11 -12.16 -4.27
C GLY A 196 4.50 -12.91 -3.08
N LEU A 197 4.76 -12.42 -1.86
CA LEU A 197 4.27 -13.04 -0.62
C LEU A 197 2.74 -12.97 -0.48
N SER A 198 2.12 -11.89 -0.94
CA SER A 198 0.67 -11.72 -0.90
C SER A 198 -0.10 -12.64 -1.85
N LYS A 199 0.58 -13.33 -2.79
CA LYS A 199 -0.02 -14.36 -3.64
C LYS A 199 -0.04 -15.75 -3.01
N LEU A 200 0.61 -15.92 -1.85
CA LEU A 200 0.68 -17.18 -1.12
C LEU A 200 -0.55 -17.35 -0.23
N ARG A 201 -0.89 -18.59 0.13
CA ARG A 201 -2.04 -18.89 0.99
C ARG A 201 -1.63 -19.10 2.46
N PRO A 202 -2.45 -18.68 3.44
CA PRO A 202 -3.74 -18.01 3.31
C PRO A 202 -3.61 -16.56 2.84
N SER A 203 -4.70 -16.02 2.29
CA SER A 203 -4.79 -14.60 1.93
C SER A 203 -4.47 -13.70 3.11
N LEU A 204 -3.89 -12.54 2.80
CA LEU A 204 -3.50 -11.60 3.85
C LEU A 204 -4.74 -11.01 4.52
N LYS A 205 -4.77 -11.07 5.86
CA LYS A 205 -5.82 -10.43 6.66
C LYS A 205 -5.85 -8.91 6.39
N PRO A 206 -7.02 -8.25 6.46
CA PRO A 206 -7.14 -6.80 6.22
C PRO A 206 -6.18 -5.94 7.04
N VAL A 207 -5.92 -6.30 8.30
CA VAL A 207 -4.97 -5.58 9.19
C VAL A 207 -3.54 -5.62 8.62
N VAL A 208 -3.12 -6.74 8.03
CA VAL A 208 -1.78 -6.86 7.42
C VAL A 208 -1.74 -6.07 6.11
N LYS A 209 -2.78 -6.17 5.27
CA LYS A 209 -2.91 -5.36 4.04
C LYS A 209 -2.84 -3.86 4.36
N SER A 210 -3.55 -3.41 5.40
CA SER A 210 -3.55 -2.01 5.85
C SER A 210 -2.14 -1.52 6.22
N ARG A 211 -1.39 -2.29 7.03
CA ARG A 211 0.00 -1.95 7.39
C ARG A 211 0.93 -1.88 6.19
N ILE A 212 0.75 -2.80 5.22
CA ILE A 212 1.50 -2.79 3.95
C ILE A 212 1.20 -1.50 3.20
N LEU A 213 -0.08 -1.17 2.98
CA LEU A 213 -0.50 0.02 2.24
C LEU A 213 0.04 1.28 2.90
N GLN A 214 -0.19 1.46 4.21
CA GLN A 214 0.28 2.62 4.96
C GLN A 214 1.79 2.82 4.78
N THR A 215 2.57 1.76 4.98
CA THR A 215 4.04 1.85 4.92
C THR A 215 4.54 2.09 3.50
N CYS A 216 4.02 1.37 2.50
CA CYS A 216 4.45 1.51 1.12
C CYS A 216 4.07 2.89 0.55
N LEU A 217 2.85 3.35 0.78
CA LEU A 217 2.39 4.67 0.34
C LEU A 217 3.19 5.78 1.02
N GLN A 218 3.36 5.73 2.35
CA GLN A 218 4.18 6.71 3.07
C GLN A 218 5.63 6.74 2.55
N SER A 219 6.22 5.58 2.29
CA SER A 219 7.62 5.47 1.83
C SER A 219 7.89 6.11 0.46
N LEU A 220 6.85 6.28 -0.37
CA LEU A 220 6.95 6.80 -1.74
C LEU A 220 6.32 8.18 -1.88
N PHE A 221 5.18 8.43 -1.24
CA PHE A 221 4.47 9.70 -1.35
C PHE A 221 5.14 10.81 -0.54
N MET A 222 5.83 10.49 0.56
CA MET A 222 6.58 11.47 1.37
C MET A 222 7.97 11.83 0.81
N LEU A 223 8.38 11.23 -0.31
CA LEU A 223 9.65 11.56 -0.95
C LEU A 223 9.71 13.05 -1.33
N PRO A 224 10.88 13.71 -1.36
CA PRO A 224 10.99 15.08 -1.85
C PRO A 224 10.43 15.23 -3.28
N PRO A 225 10.01 16.44 -3.69
CA PRO A 225 9.60 16.73 -5.07
C PRO A 225 10.66 16.25 -6.09
N MET A 226 10.23 15.90 -7.30
CA MET A 226 11.09 15.26 -8.29
C MET A 226 12.33 16.11 -8.62
N GLU A 227 12.16 17.43 -8.62
CA GLU A 227 13.21 18.43 -8.87
C GLU A 227 14.29 18.42 -7.77
N LYS A 228 13.90 18.09 -6.53
CA LYS A 228 14.79 18.09 -5.36
C LYS A 228 15.38 16.72 -5.04
N LEU A 229 14.86 15.64 -5.61
CA LEU A 229 15.34 14.29 -5.30
C LEU A 229 16.83 14.08 -5.64
N LYS A 230 17.32 14.70 -6.72
CA LYS A 230 18.75 14.63 -7.09
C LYS A 230 19.64 15.38 -6.09
N SER A 231 19.19 16.55 -5.61
CA SER A 231 19.94 17.36 -4.64
C SER A 231 19.93 16.80 -3.22
N CYS A 232 19.03 15.86 -2.90
CA CYS A 232 18.96 15.21 -1.59
C CYS A 232 19.87 13.97 -1.47
N LEU A 233 20.62 13.60 -2.51
CA LEU A 233 21.54 12.48 -2.46
C LEU A 233 22.77 12.81 -1.61
N PRO A 234 23.23 11.89 -0.75
CA PRO A 234 24.55 12.03 -0.15
C PRO A 234 25.65 11.90 -1.22
N PRO A 235 26.90 12.27 -0.90
CA PRO A 235 28.04 11.98 -1.76
C PRO A 235 28.14 10.46 -1.97
N LEU A 236 28.02 10.01 -3.22
CA LEU A 236 28.17 8.61 -3.63
C LEU A 236 29.25 8.49 -4.70
N ASP A 237 29.99 7.38 -4.70
CA ASP A 237 31.03 7.06 -5.68
C ASP A 237 30.49 6.98 -7.13
N SER A 238 29.21 6.63 -7.28
CA SER A 238 28.48 6.69 -8.55
C SER A 238 27.10 7.28 -8.31
N ALA A 239 26.75 8.31 -9.09
CA ALA A 239 25.45 8.94 -8.99
C ALA A 239 24.36 8.00 -9.57
N PRO A 240 23.40 7.51 -8.75
CA PRO A 240 22.35 6.66 -9.26
C PRO A 240 21.38 7.45 -10.14
N ASP A 241 20.79 6.78 -11.13
CA ASP A 241 19.67 7.36 -11.88
C ASP A 241 18.39 7.35 -11.00
N VAL A 242 18.23 8.43 -10.24
CA VAL A 242 17.09 8.67 -9.34
C VAL A 242 15.75 8.57 -10.06
N MET A 243 15.68 8.97 -11.33
CA MET A 243 14.44 8.90 -12.10
C MET A 243 14.04 7.45 -12.37
N VAL A 244 15.02 6.61 -12.73
CA VAL A 244 14.81 5.17 -12.92
C VAL A 244 14.44 4.50 -11.59
N LEU A 245 15.11 4.85 -10.49
CA LEU A 245 14.79 4.31 -9.16
C LEU A 245 13.36 4.66 -8.74
N TYR A 246 12.95 5.91 -8.93
CA TYR A 246 11.60 6.38 -8.62
C TYR A 246 10.55 5.67 -9.48
N LYS A 247 10.74 5.66 -10.81
CA LYS A 247 9.82 4.99 -11.74
C LYS A 247 9.63 3.52 -11.39
N LYS A 248 10.72 2.80 -11.14
CA LYS A 248 10.66 1.38 -10.74
C LYS A 248 9.93 1.19 -9.41
N SER A 249 10.13 2.09 -8.45
CA SER A 249 9.47 2.01 -7.13
C SER A 249 7.97 2.27 -7.24
N MET A 250 7.55 3.27 -8.03
CA MET A 250 6.13 3.53 -8.31
C MET A 250 5.48 2.36 -9.05
N GLN A 251 6.15 1.79 -10.07
CA GLN A 251 5.65 0.59 -10.76
C GLN A 251 5.48 -0.61 -9.83
N ALA A 252 6.35 -0.77 -8.83
CA ALA A 252 6.20 -1.83 -7.83
C ALA A 252 4.96 -1.59 -6.95
N LEU A 253 4.66 -0.34 -6.59
CA LEU A 253 3.44 0.04 -5.88
C LEU A 253 2.20 -0.24 -6.73
N ASP A 254 2.21 0.11 -8.02
CA ASP A 254 1.10 -0.19 -8.94
C ASP A 254 0.81 -1.69 -8.98
N LEU A 255 1.85 -2.52 -9.11
CA LEU A 255 1.71 -3.99 -9.09
C LEU A 255 1.15 -4.51 -7.76
N LEU A 256 1.50 -3.90 -6.64
CA LEU A 256 0.97 -4.27 -5.32
C LEU A 256 -0.54 -4.00 -5.23
N LEU A 257 -0.97 -2.81 -5.64
CA LEU A 257 -2.37 -2.41 -5.62
C LEU A 257 -3.21 -3.29 -6.57
N GLN A 258 -2.71 -3.52 -7.79
CA GLN A 258 -3.33 -4.41 -8.76
C GLN A 258 -3.43 -5.84 -8.24
N ASN A 259 -2.41 -6.32 -7.51
CA ASN A 259 -2.43 -7.65 -6.91
C ASN A 259 -3.53 -7.79 -5.86
N PHE A 260 -3.72 -6.80 -4.98
CA PHE A 260 -4.79 -6.84 -3.98
C PHE A 260 -6.18 -6.85 -4.60
N ILE A 261 -6.44 -6.03 -5.63
CA ILE A 261 -7.71 -6.08 -6.37
C ILE A 261 -7.89 -7.40 -7.12
N SER A 262 -6.82 -7.96 -7.67
CA SER A 262 -6.91 -9.25 -8.38
C SER A 262 -7.23 -10.42 -7.45
N GLU A 263 -6.76 -10.34 -6.21
CA GLU A 263 -7.03 -11.32 -5.15
C GLU A 263 -8.47 -11.20 -4.62
N ASN A 264 -8.95 -9.96 -4.43
CA ASN A 264 -10.31 -9.67 -3.99
C ASN A 264 -10.98 -8.69 -4.98
N LYS A 265 -11.73 -9.26 -5.93
CA LYS A 265 -12.33 -8.52 -7.06
C LYS A 265 -13.65 -7.85 -6.68
N SER A 266 -13.68 -7.11 -5.58
CA SER A 266 -14.89 -6.43 -5.10
C SER A 266 -14.75 -4.90 -5.10
N MET A 267 -15.89 -4.22 -5.08
CA MET A 267 -15.93 -2.77 -4.89
C MET A 267 -15.45 -2.37 -3.48
N ASP A 268 -15.64 -3.23 -2.47
CA ASP A 268 -15.11 -3.02 -1.12
C ASP A 268 -13.58 -2.99 -1.09
N GLU A 269 -12.90 -3.91 -1.78
CA GLU A 269 -11.43 -3.89 -1.84
C GLU A 269 -10.95 -2.60 -2.53
N MET A 270 -11.62 -2.16 -3.60
CA MET A 270 -11.29 -0.91 -4.28
C MET A 270 -11.46 0.30 -3.35
N CYS A 271 -12.58 0.40 -2.65
CA CYS A 271 -12.80 1.44 -1.64
C CYS A 271 -11.76 1.36 -0.50
N PHE A 272 -11.41 0.16 -0.03
CA PHE A 272 -10.38 -0.06 0.98
C PHE A 272 -9.02 0.48 0.54
N LEU A 273 -8.61 0.27 -0.73
CA LEU A 273 -7.37 0.84 -1.27
C LEU A 273 -7.42 2.37 -1.35
N LEU A 274 -8.55 2.94 -1.79
CA LEU A 274 -8.72 4.39 -1.91
C LEU A 274 -8.71 5.10 -0.55
N GLN A 275 -9.31 4.51 0.49
CA GLN A 275 -9.22 5.04 1.86
C GLN A 275 -7.78 5.16 2.34
N HIS A 276 -6.94 4.17 2.03
CA HIS A 276 -5.53 4.22 2.37
C HIS A 276 -4.77 5.28 1.58
N MET A 277 -5.37 5.98 0.63
CA MET A 277 -4.76 7.05 -0.15
C MET A 277 -5.29 8.44 0.22
N GLU A 278 -6.38 8.51 0.97
CA GLU A 278 -7.05 9.73 1.40
C GLU A 278 -6.14 10.77 2.09
N PRO A 279 -5.27 10.40 3.05
CA PRO A 279 -4.40 11.38 3.72
C PRO A 279 -3.54 12.19 2.75
N TRP A 280 -3.16 11.61 1.61
CA TRP A 280 -2.35 12.26 0.59
C TRP A 280 -3.17 13.05 -0.42
N LEU A 281 -4.45 12.72 -0.61
CA LEU A 281 -5.37 13.54 -1.40
C LEU A 281 -5.62 14.89 -0.70
N GLN A 282 -5.66 14.87 0.63
CA GLN A 282 -5.89 16.03 1.49
C GLN A 282 -4.59 16.75 1.93
N SER A 283 -3.42 16.27 1.50
CA SER A 283 -2.13 16.88 1.89
C SER A 283 -2.00 18.32 1.39
N ASP A 284 -1.42 19.21 2.19
CA ASP A 284 -1.09 20.58 1.78
C ASP A 284 -0.02 20.63 0.66
N LYS A 285 0.77 19.57 0.51
CA LYS A 285 1.88 19.53 -0.45
C LYS A 285 1.42 19.04 -1.82
N SER A 286 1.55 19.92 -2.83
CA SER A 286 1.13 19.64 -4.21
C SER A 286 1.75 18.37 -4.80
N HIS A 287 3.02 18.07 -4.53
CA HIS A 287 3.69 16.87 -5.04
C HIS A 287 3.15 15.57 -4.42
N GLU A 288 2.66 15.60 -3.17
CA GLU A 288 2.04 14.44 -2.52
C GLU A 288 0.67 14.17 -3.17
N ARG A 289 -0.17 15.21 -3.32
CA ARG A 289 -1.45 15.13 -4.03
C ARG A 289 -1.29 14.63 -5.47
N LYS A 290 -0.29 15.12 -6.19
CA LYS A 290 0.04 14.68 -7.55
C LYS A 290 0.35 13.18 -7.61
N ARG A 291 1.18 12.68 -6.70
CA ARG A 291 1.57 11.26 -6.68
C ARG A 291 0.40 10.33 -6.43
N VAL A 292 -0.48 10.70 -5.50
CA VAL A 292 -1.62 9.85 -5.17
C VAL A 292 -2.59 9.77 -6.34
N VAL A 293 -2.94 10.88 -7.01
CA VAL A 293 -3.84 10.81 -8.18
C VAL A 293 -3.19 10.11 -9.38
N GLN A 294 -1.87 10.25 -9.55
CA GLN A 294 -1.10 9.49 -10.54
C GLN A 294 -1.02 7.99 -10.23
N THR A 295 -1.32 7.58 -8.99
CA THR A 295 -1.40 6.16 -8.56
C THR A 295 -2.84 5.63 -8.68
N ILE A 296 -3.85 6.43 -8.29
CA ILE A 296 -5.27 6.07 -8.39
C ILE A 296 -5.68 5.88 -9.85
N PHE A 297 -5.27 6.78 -10.75
CA PHE A 297 -5.68 6.73 -12.16
C PHE A 297 -5.33 5.39 -12.85
N PRO A 298 -4.07 4.91 -12.87
CA PRO A 298 -3.74 3.64 -13.50
C PRO A 298 -4.35 2.44 -12.77
N LEU A 299 -4.58 2.51 -11.46
CA LEU A 299 -5.32 1.49 -10.71
C LEU A 299 -6.76 1.38 -11.23
N LEU A 300 -7.51 2.48 -11.27
CA LEU A 300 -8.88 2.49 -11.76
C LEU A 300 -8.97 2.07 -13.22
N LYS A 301 -8.02 2.52 -14.05
CA LYS A 301 -7.92 2.09 -15.45
C LYS A 301 -7.71 0.58 -15.54
N TYR A 302 -6.83 0.01 -14.72
CA TYR A 302 -6.61 -1.43 -14.67
C TYR A 302 -7.89 -2.20 -14.28
N VAL A 303 -8.63 -1.71 -13.28
CA VAL A 303 -9.90 -2.34 -12.88
C VAL A 303 -10.91 -2.33 -14.03
N VAL A 304 -11.12 -1.17 -14.65
CA VAL A 304 -12.04 -1.01 -15.80
C VAL A 304 -11.64 -1.89 -16.99
N ASP A 305 -10.36 -1.96 -17.31
CA ASP A 305 -9.87 -2.62 -18.53
C ASP A 305 -9.70 -4.15 -18.35
N TYR A 306 -9.43 -4.65 -17.13
CA TYR A 306 -8.99 -6.04 -16.91
C TYR A 306 -9.68 -6.80 -15.77
N VAL A 307 -10.45 -6.16 -14.90
CA VAL A 307 -11.04 -6.82 -13.73
C VAL A 307 -12.56 -6.93 -13.85
N THR A 308 -13.06 -8.16 -13.87
CA THR A 308 -14.49 -8.45 -13.70
C THR A 308 -14.80 -8.45 -12.20
N LEU A 309 -15.34 -7.32 -11.72
CA LEU A 309 -15.75 -7.18 -10.32
C LEU A 309 -16.96 -8.07 -10.00
N THR A 310 -17.03 -8.57 -8.76
CA THR A 310 -18.15 -9.37 -8.26
C THR A 310 -19.43 -8.53 -8.22
N GLU A 311 -20.58 -9.19 -8.41
CA GLU A 311 -21.92 -8.57 -8.32
C GLU A 311 -22.27 -8.34 -6.84
N GLU A 312 -21.56 -7.42 -6.20
CA GLU A 312 -21.74 -7.00 -4.82
C GLU A 312 -22.29 -5.58 -4.75
N ALA A 313 -22.95 -5.25 -3.63
CA ALA A 313 -23.44 -3.90 -3.40
C ALA A 313 -22.29 -2.90 -3.44
N THR A 314 -22.45 -1.82 -4.18
CA THR A 314 -21.41 -0.78 -4.24
C THR A 314 -21.38 0.01 -2.93
N PRO A 315 -20.22 0.16 -2.26
CA PRO A 315 -20.13 0.80 -0.95
C PRO A 315 -20.59 2.26 -0.97
N SER A 316 -21.23 2.71 0.11
CA SER A 316 -21.64 4.12 0.29
C SER A 316 -20.44 5.08 0.30
N LEU A 317 -19.35 4.63 0.90
CA LEU A 317 -18.06 5.31 0.99
C LEU A 317 -17.48 5.75 -0.36
N LEU A 318 -17.86 5.11 -1.46
CA LEU A 318 -17.43 5.55 -2.79
C LEU A 318 -17.80 7.01 -3.07
N GLY A 319 -18.95 7.47 -2.53
CA GLY A 319 -19.34 8.88 -2.60
C GLY A 319 -18.32 9.82 -1.97
N HIS A 320 -17.80 9.46 -0.80
CA HIS A 320 -16.74 10.20 -0.11
C HIS A 320 -15.47 10.29 -0.96
N GLN A 321 -15.03 9.17 -1.54
CA GLN A 321 -13.84 9.13 -2.40
C GLN A 321 -14.00 9.98 -3.67
N ILE A 322 -15.19 9.98 -4.27
CA ILE A 322 -15.52 10.87 -5.39
C ILE A 322 -15.45 12.34 -4.95
N GLY A 323 -15.98 12.68 -3.78
CA GLY A 323 -15.93 14.03 -3.22
C GLY A 323 -14.51 14.53 -3.05
N LEU A 324 -13.63 13.73 -2.44
CA LEU A 324 -12.22 14.08 -2.26
C LEU A 324 -11.50 14.30 -3.59
N LEU A 325 -11.77 13.46 -4.60
CA LEU A 325 -11.22 13.66 -5.93
C LEU A 325 -11.76 14.95 -6.56
N ALA A 326 -13.06 15.23 -6.43
CA ALA A 326 -13.70 16.41 -7.03
C ALA A 326 -13.09 17.71 -6.50
N LEU A 327 -12.73 17.75 -5.21
CA LEU A 327 -12.05 18.88 -4.58
C LEU A 327 -10.66 19.20 -5.19
N LEU A 328 -10.08 18.30 -6.00
CA LEU A 328 -8.81 18.52 -6.69
C LEU A 328 -8.96 19.12 -8.10
N TRP A 329 -10.17 19.42 -8.58
CA TRP A 329 -10.36 19.95 -9.94
C TRP A 329 -9.79 21.36 -10.16
N ARG A 330 -9.58 22.11 -9.09
CA ARG A 330 -8.90 23.41 -9.08
C ARG A 330 -7.51 23.36 -8.42
N ASP A 331 -6.87 22.19 -8.37
CA ASP A 331 -5.51 22.06 -7.84
C ASP A 331 -4.51 22.94 -8.60
N LYS A 332 -3.43 23.41 -7.94
CA LYS A 332 -2.41 24.23 -8.60
C LYS A 332 -1.65 23.47 -9.69
N ASP A 333 -1.50 22.15 -9.55
CA ASP A 333 -0.82 21.31 -10.55
C ASP A 333 -1.83 20.81 -11.61
N PRO A 334 -1.60 21.09 -12.91
CA PRO A 334 -2.55 20.74 -13.97
C PRO A 334 -2.64 19.22 -14.20
N VAL A 335 -1.59 18.46 -13.88
CA VAL A 335 -1.60 17.00 -13.97
C VAL A 335 -2.54 16.44 -12.89
N THR A 336 -2.49 16.99 -11.68
CA THR A 336 -3.40 16.63 -10.59
C THR A 336 -4.86 16.86 -10.98
N GLN A 337 -5.18 18.05 -11.50
CA GLN A 337 -6.53 18.36 -11.96
C GLN A 337 -7.02 17.37 -13.02
N SER A 338 -6.18 17.07 -14.02
CA SER A 338 -6.52 16.19 -15.13
C SER A 338 -6.77 14.76 -14.66
N HIS A 339 -5.87 14.20 -13.84
CA HIS A 339 -5.99 12.83 -13.35
C HIS A 339 -7.17 12.68 -12.38
N SER A 340 -7.41 13.66 -11.50
CA SER A 340 -8.58 13.64 -10.61
C SER A 340 -9.90 13.54 -11.40
N ARG A 341 -10.07 14.37 -12.43
CA ARG A 341 -11.24 14.28 -13.32
C ARG A 341 -11.37 12.88 -13.94
N GLN A 342 -10.28 12.39 -14.55
CA GLN A 342 -10.27 11.07 -15.17
C GLN A 342 -10.60 9.95 -14.18
N CYS A 343 -10.14 10.03 -12.93
CA CYS A 343 -10.50 9.09 -11.88
C CYS A 343 -12.02 9.07 -11.63
N ILE A 344 -12.67 10.24 -11.53
CA ILE A 344 -14.14 10.31 -11.34
C ILE A 344 -14.87 9.71 -12.54
N TYR A 345 -14.42 9.96 -13.77
CA TYR A 345 -14.99 9.32 -14.96
C TYR A 345 -14.87 7.80 -14.91
N LEU A 346 -13.72 7.26 -14.49
CA LEU A 346 -13.51 5.82 -14.36
C LEU A 346 -14.39 5.22 -13.25
N LEU A 347 -14.55 5.91 -12.12
CA LEU A 347 -15.44 5.48 -11.03
C LEU A 347 -16.92 5.47 -11.47
N LEU A 348 -17.36 6.51 -12.18
CA LEU A 348 -18.69 6.56 -12.78
C LEU A 348 -18.90 5.43 -13.79
N GLN A 349 -17.89 5.16 -14.63
CA GLN A 349 -17.93 4.06 -15.58
C GLN A 349 -18.10 2.71 -14.86
N LEU A 350 -17.33 2.46 -13.79
CA LEU A 350 -17.46 1.24 -12.98
C LEU A 350 -18.86 1.11 -12.37
N LEU A 351 -19.40 2.19 -11.81
CA LEU A 351 -20.75 2.20 -11.25
C LEU A 351 -21.84 1.88 -12.29
N ILE A 352 -21.72 2.45 -13.48
CA ILE A 352 -22.66 2.21 -14.58
C ILE A 352 -22.56 0.77 -15.08
N GLN A 353 -21.34 0.24 -15.18
CA GLN A 353 -21.10 -1.16 -15.54
C GLN A 353 -21.71 -2.13 -14.53
N GLN A 354 -21.55 -1.85 -13.22
CA GLN A 354 -22.17 -2.63 -12.15
C GLN A 354 -23.71 -2.59 -12.19
N LYS A 355 -24.30 -1.49 -12.66
CA LYS A 355 -25.75 -1.34 -12.83
C LYS A 355 -26.29 -1.92 -14.15
N GLY A 356 -25.44 -2.26 -15.11
CA GLY A 356 -25.84 -2.70 -16.44
C GLY A 356 -26.53 -1.64 -17.32
N SER A 357 -26.36 -0.34 -17.03
CA SER A 357 -27.09 0.73 -17.74
C SER A 357 -26.39 1.21 -19.03
N THR A 358 -26.88 0.74 -20.18
CA THR A 358 -26.33 1.10 -21.50
C THR A 358 -26.56 2.58 -21.84
N GLU A 359 -27.68 3.16 -21.45
CA GLU A 359 -28.01 4.58 -21.69
C GLU A 359 -27.07 5.53 -20.94
N GLN A 360 -26.83 5.25 -19.65
CA GLN A 360 -25.90 6.04 -18.84
C GLN A 360 -24.47 5.92 -19.37
N PHE A 361 -24.09 4.74 -19.86
CA PHE A 361 -22.77 4.51 -20.48
C PHE A 361 -22.58 5.36 -21.75
N MET A 362 -23.59 5.39 -22.63
CA MET A 362 -23.57 6.25 -23.83
C MET A 362 -23.48 7.73 -23.46
N HIS A 363 -24.21 8.17 -22.45
CA HIS A 363 -24.18 9.55 -21.96
C HIS A 363 -22.79 9.93 -21.41
N LEU A 364 -22.19 9.07 -20.58
CA LEU A 364 -20.86 9.28 -20.01
C LEU A 364 -19.78 9.39 -21.10
N ASN A 365 -19.84 8.52 -22.12
CA ASN A 365 -18.89 8.56 -23.25
C ASN A 365 -19.02 9.83 -24.09
N LYS A 366 -20.25 10.30 -24.35
CA LYS A 366 -20.47 11.60 -24.99
C LYS A 366 -19.82 12.71 -24.18
N MET A 367 -20.02 12.71 -22.86
CA MET A 367 -19.48 13.73 -21.95
C MET A 367 -17.95 13.75 -21.93
N LYS A 368 -17.30 12.58 -21.90
CA LYS A 368 -15.84 12.44 -21.99
C LYS A 368 -15.29 13.03 -23.30
N ASN A 369 -15.99 12.84 -24.41
CA ASN A 369 -15.61 13.42 -25.70
C ASN A 369 -15.82 14.95 -25.76
N PHE A 370 -16.86 15.46 -25.09
CA PHE A 370 -17.08 16.91 -24.95
C PHE A 370 -15.99 17.58 -24.11
N GLU A 371 -15.54 16.95 -23.02
CA GLU A 371 -14.43 17.47 -22.21
C GLU A 371 -13.12 17.57 -22.98
N ALA A 372 -12.81 16.59 -23.85
CA ALA A 372 -11.62 16.62 -24.70
C ALA A 372 -11.64 17.79 -25.71
N LYS A 373 -12.84 18.30 -26.04
CA LYS A 373 -13.07 19.32 -27.07
C LYS A 373 -13.32 20.72 -26.50
N ALA A 374 -13.85 20.82 -25.29
CA ALA A 374 -14.10 22.09 -24.61
C ALA A 374 -12.77 22.70 -24.12
N ARG A 375 -12.35 23.81 -24.73
CA ARG A 375 -11.19 24.60 -24.27
C ARG A 375 -11.59 25.83 -23.44
N ARG A 376 -12.88 26.21 -23.34
CA ARG A 376 -13.24 27.58 -22.90
C ARG A 376 -14.15 27.79 -21.68
N GLU A 377 -14.96 26.84 -21.22
CA GLU A 377 -15.80 27.08 -20.01
C GLU A 377 -15.55 26.01 -18.96
N SER A 378 -15.08 26.41 -17.78
CA SER A 378 -14.79 25.53 -16.63
C SER A 378 -16.06 25.16 -15.85
N GLU A 379 -17.04 26.07 -15.77
CA GLU A 379 -18.26 25.90 -14.97
C GLU A 379 -19.27 24.93 -15.62
N MET A 380 -19.52 25.05 -16.94
CA MET A 380 -20.33 24.06 -17.66
C MET A 380 -19.76 22.63 -17.58
N ARG A 381 -18.44 22.47 -17.39
CA ARG A 381 -17.84 21.14 -17.21
C ARG A 381 -18.21 20.53 -15.88
N PHE A 382 -18.14 21.31 -14.80
CA PHE A 382 -18.51 20.83 -13.47
C PHE A 382 -19.98 20.46 -13.41
N TYR A 383 -20.86 21.29 -13.96
CA TYR A 383 -22.30 21.02 -14.00
C TYR A 383 -22.63 19.68 -14.65
N ASN A 384 -22.02 19.37 -15.81
CA ASN A 384 -22.26 18.10 -16.50
C ASN A 384 -21.80 16.89 -15.69
N VAL A 385 -20.65 16.97 -15.01
CA VAL A 385 -20.15 15.90 -14.14
C VAL A 385 -21.03 15.74 -12.91
N VAL A 386 -21.43 16.83 -12.26
CA VAL A 386 -22.37 16.82 -11.11
C VAL A 386 -23.69 16.17 -11.51
N LYS A 387 -24.25 16.54 -12.66
CA LYS A 387 -25.48 15.90 -13.19
C LYS A 387 -25.31 14.41 -13.43
N ALA A 388 -24.15 13.96 -13.91
CA ALA A 388 -23.85 12.55 -14.07
C ALA A 388 -23.73 11.83 -12.71
N LEU A 389 -23.12 12.47 -11.70
CA LEU A 389 -23.04 11.97 -10.33
C LEU A 389 -24.45 11.80 -9.72
N ASN A 390 -25.29 12.84 -9.79
CA ASN A 390 -26.65 12.81 -9.26
C ASN A 390 -27.50 11.66 -9.83
N ARG A 391 -27.30 11.32 -11.10
CA ARG A 391 -28.01 10.20 -11.77
C ARG A 391 -27.41 8.83 -11.47
N SER A 392 -26.10 8.76 -11.24
CA SER A 392 -25.36 7.49 -11.17
C SER A 392 -25.15 7.01 -9.74
N LEU A 393 -25.16 7.88 -8.74
CA LEU A 393 -24.94 7.50 -7.34
C LEU A 393 -26.22 6.95 -6.70
N THR A 394 -26.05 6.03 -5.75
CA THR A 394 -27.12 5.68 -4.81
C THR A 394 -27.34 6.80 -3.80
N VAL A 395 -28.44 6.76 -3.07
CA VAL A 395 -28.75 7.74 -2.00
C VAL A 395 -27.61 7.80 -0.98
N ALA A 396 -27.16 6.64 -0.49
CA ALA A 396 -26.07 6.58 0.49
C ALA A 396 -24.75 7.14 -0.06
N GLN A 397 -24.41 6.83 -1.32
CA GLN A 397 -23.22 7.42 -1.97
C GLN A 397 -23.35 8.92 -2.16
N HIS A 398 -24.53 9.40 -2.56
CA HIS A 398 -24.78 10.82 -2.73
C HIS A 398 -24.65 11.56 -1.39
N THR A 399 -25.16 10.99 -0.29
CA THR A 399 -24.98 11.58 1.05
C THR A 399 -23.50 11.67 1.42
N GLN A 400 -22.72 10.60 1.21
CA GLN A 400 -21.28 10.60 1.49
C GLN A 400 -20.50 11.58 0.61
N LEU A 401 -20.92 11.78 -0.64
CA LEU A 401 -20.37 12.84 -1.51
C LEU A 401 -20.63 14.23 -0.91
N SER A 402 -21.87 14.51 -0.50
CA SER A 402 -22.22 15.80 0.10
C SER A 402 -21.43 16.05 1.39
N LEU A 403 -21.30 15.05 2.27
CA LEU A 403 -20.52 15.16 3.51
C LEU A 403 -19.03 15.43 3.24
N ALA A 404 -18.44 14.76 2.24
CA ALA A 404 -17.05 15.01 1.85
C ALA A 404 -16.83 16.45 1.34
N LEU A 405 -17.78 16.98 0.57
CA LEU A 405 -17.74 18.36 0.10
C LEU A 405 -17.94 19.37 1.24
N LEU A 406 -18.80 19.07 2.21
CA LEU A 406 -18.97 19.88 3.42
C LEU A 406 -17.66 19.98 4.22
N GLY A 407 -16.97 18.86 4.44
CA GLY A 407 -15.64 18.88 5.05
C GLY A 407 -14.61 19.68 4.22
N GLY A 408 -14.77 19.71 2.90
CA GLY A 408 -13.98 20.56 1.99
C GLY A 408 -14.13 22.06 2.23
N LEU A 409 -15.23 22.53 2.82
CA LEU A 409 -15.43 23.94 3.19
C LEU A 409 -14.47 24.40 4.30
N CYS A 410 -13.99 23.47 5.11
CA CYS A 410 -13.08 23.72 6.24
C CYS A 410 -11.59 23.68 5.85
N SER A 411 -11.28 23.53 4.56
CA SER A 411 -9.90 23.54 4.07
C SER A 411 -9.22 24.90 4.31
N HIS A 412 -7.90 24.90 4.52
CA HIS A 412 -7.10 26.13 4.53
C HIS A 412 -6.81 26.66 3.11
N ASN A 413 -7.17 25.90 2.08
CA ASN A 413 -6.98 26.28 0.69
C ASN A 413 -8.27 26.92 0.13
N CYS A 414 -8.26 28.25 -0.06
CA CYS A 414 -9.40 29.01 -0.59
C CYS A 414 -9.98 28.43 -1.89
N LEU A 415 -9.12 27.95 -2.82
CA LEU A 415 -9.60 27.37 -4.08
C LEU A 415 -10.42 26.10 -3.88
N GLN A 416 -10.07 25.32 -2.85
CA GLN A 416 -10.77 24.09 -2.50
C GLN A 416 -12.09 24.40 -1.80
N CYS A 417 -12.11 25.36 -0.88
CA CYS A 417 -13.34 25.82 -0.23
C CYS A 417 -14.33 26.42 -1.23
N ASP A 418 -13.86 27.27 -2.14
CA ASP A 418 -14.69 27.86 -3.21
C ASP A 418 -15.26 26.78 -4.11
N LEU A 419 -14.46 25.78 -4.47
CA LEU A 419 -14.91 24.66 -5.29
C LEU A 419 -15.93 23.79 -4.53
N ALA A 420 -15.69 23.49 -3.26
CA ALA A 420 -16.61 22.75 -2.40
C ALA A 420 -17.98 23.43 -2.35
N SER A 421 -17.99 24.75 -2.08
CA SER A 421 -19.20 25.57 -2.06
C SER A 421 -19.95 25.53 -3.40
N GLN A 422 -19.23 25.73 -4.51
CA GLN A 422 -19.84 25.68 -5.84
C GLN A 422 -20.42 24.30 -6.19
N LEU A 423 -19.73 23.21 -5.84
CA LEU A 423 -20.23 21.85 -6.06
C LEU A 423 -21.45 21.53 -5.21
N LEU A 424 -21.47 21.98 -3.94
CA LEU A 424 -22.64 21.82 -3.07
C LEU A 424 -23.85 22.58 -3.61
N LEU A 425 -23.68 23.83 -4.03
CA LEU A 425 -24.76 24.60 -4.66
C LEU A 425 -25.31 23.91 -5.90
N MET A 426 -24.44 23.43 -6.80
CA MET A 426 -24.87 22.69 -8.00
C MET A 426 -25.64 21.40 -7.65
N ILE A 427 -25.25 20.70 -6.58
CA ILE A 427 -25.97 19.50 -6.12
C ILE A 427 -27.34 19.86 -5.55
N PHE A 428 -27.42 20.93 -4.74
CA PHE A 428 -28.63 21.34 -4.04
C PHE A 428 -29.67 21.96 -5.00
N GLU A 429 -29.22 22.78 -5.95
CA GLU A 429 -30.08 23.42 -6.96
C GLU A 429 -30.75 22.40 -7.91
N ASP A 430 -30.09 21.29 -8.21
CA ASP A 430 -30.62 20.23 -9.11
C ASP A 430 -31.72 19.38 -8.43
N ARG A 431 -32.18 19.74 -7.22
CA ARG A 431 -33.17 19.01 -6.39
C ARG A 431 -32.87 17.51 -6.26
N SER A 432 -31.58 17.17 -6.26
CA SER A 432 -31.09 15.79 -6.22
C SER A 432 -31.15 15.19 -4.80
N ILE A 433 -31.24 16.03 -3.77
CA ILE A 433 -31.35 15.63 -2.37
C ILE A 433 -32.75 15.09 -2.09
N LYS A 434 -32.81 13.85 -1.62
CA LYS A 434 -34.05 13.24 -1.14
C LYS A 434 -34.31 13.60 0.32
N ALA A 435 -35.57 13.60 0.73
CA ALA A 435 -35.99 13.92 2.11
C ALA A 435 -35.23 13.11 3.18
N GLU A 436 -34.93 11.83 2.89
CA GLU A 436 -34.18 10.93 3.76
C GLU A 436 -32.71 11.35 4.02
N GLN A 437 -32.13 12.17 3.13
CA GLN A 437 -30.74 12.64 3.26
C GLN A 437 -30.63 13.96 4.01
N VAL A 438 -31.73 14.73 4.07
CA VAL A 438 -31.72 16.11 4.56
C VAL A 438 -31.20 16.19 6.00
N ALA A 439 -31.65 15.29 6.88
CA ALA A 439 -31.23 15.29 8.28
C ALA A 439 -29.70 15.09 8.44
N GLU A 440 -29.13 14.12 7.72
CA GLU A 440 -27.70 13.80 7.80
C GLU A 440 -26.83 14.91 7.18
N ILE A 441 -27.25 15.47 6.04
CA ILE A 441 -26.54 16.58 5.38
C ILE A 441 -26.61 17.84 6.24
N LEU A 442 -27.76 18.17 6.81
CA LEU A 442 -27.89 19.31 7.72
C LEU A 442 -27.05 19.12 8.98
N GLN A 443 -27.06 17.93 9.58
CA GLN A 443 -26.22 17.64 10.73
C GLN A 443 -24.73 17.83 10.40
N GLY A 444 -24.27 17.33 9.25
CA GLY A 444 -22.90 17.55 8.77
C GLY A 444 -22.59 19.03 8.56
N LEU A 445 -23.52 19.80 7.95
CA LEU A 445 -23.36 21.24 7.77
C LEU A 445 -23.21 21.97 9.11
N PHE A 446 -24.05 21.64 10.10
CA PHE A 446 -23.98 22.24 11.43
C PHE A 446 -22.68 21.91 12.17
N GLN A 447 -22.13 20.71 11.97
CA GLN A 447 -20.85 20.31 12.55
C GLN A 447 -19.67 21.07 11.93
N GLU A 448 -19.69 21.31 10.63
CA GLU A 448 -18.60 21.97 9.91
C GLU A 448 -18.69 23.51 9.97
N LEU A 449 -19.88 24.07 10.18
CA LEU A 449 -20.12 25.53 10.20
C LEU A 449 -19.12 26.33 11.07
N PRO A 450 -18.79 25.91 12.30
CA PRO A 450 -17.83 26.61 13.16
C PRO A 450 -16.39 26.61 12.63
N SER A 451 -16.06 25.65 11.78
CA SER A 451 -14.71 25.42 11.24
C SER A 451 -14.48 26.14 9.91
N ILE A 452 -15.50 26.76 9.31
CA ILE A 452 -15.38 27.48 8.03
C ILE A 452 -14.56 28.75 8.23
N VAL A 453 -13.38 28.78 7.60
CA VAL A 453 -12.40 29.89 7.73
C VAL A 453 -12.82 31.14 6.95
N PHE A 454 -13.49 30.98 5.80
CA PHE A 454 -13.77 32.08 4.87
C PHE A 454 -15.20 32.63 5.03
N LYS A 455 -15.32 33.89 5.46
CA LYS A 455 -16.62 34.55 5.72
C LYS A 455 -17.55 34.64 4.51
N SER A 456 -17.01 34.83 3.30
CA SER A 456 -17.80 34.87 2.05
C SER A 456 -18.48 33.53 1.76
N ILE A 457 -17.79 32.43 2.05
CA ILE A 457 -18.30 31.07 1.88
C ILE A 457 -19.37 30.78 2.93
N LEU A 458 -19.13 31.18 4.18
CA LEU A 458 -20.11 31.07 5.25
C LEU A 458 -21.43 31.76 4.90
N GLN A 459 -21.38 32.99 4.38
CA GLN A 459 -22.57 33.72 3.91
C GLN A 459 -23.29 33.01 2.77
N THR A 460 -22.53 32.46 1.82
CA THR A 460 -23.09 31.72 0.68
C THR A 460 -23.82 30.45 1.15
N MET A 461 -23.25 29.72 2.11
CA MET A 461 -23.85 28.50 2.65
C MET A 461 -25.09 28.78 3.49
N MET A 462 -25.12 29.86 4.27
CA MET A 462 -26.32 30.26 5.02
C MET A 462 -27.48 30.59 4.08
N ASN A 463 -27.23 31.33 3.01
CA ASN A 463 -28.26 31.67 2.02
C ASN A 463 -28.75 30.45 1.22
N GLY A 464 -27.87 29.47 0.97
CA GLY A 464 -28.24 28.21 0.30
C GLY A 464 -29.07 27.27 1.19
N GLY A 465 -28.83 27.27 2.51
CA GLY A 465 -29.55 26.43 3.48
C GLY A 465 -31.06 26.72 3.56
N ASP A 466 -31.45 27.99 3.42
CA ASP A 466 -32.86 28.40 3.43
C ASP A 466 -33.64 27.80 2.24
N SER A 467 -32.99 27.61 1.08
CA SER A 467 -33.62 27.01 -0.10
C SER A 467 -33.88 25.50 0.03
N ALA A 468 -33.10 24.80 0.86
CA ALA A 468 -33.26 23.37 1.12
C ALA A 468 -34.36 23.11 2.18
N GLY A 469 -34.52 24.01 3.16
CA GLY A 469 -35.55 23.92 4.20
C GLY A 469 -36.99 24.05 3.70
N ASP A 470 -37.21 24.83 2.64
CA ASP A 470 -38.52 25.05 2.03
C ASP A 470 -39.03 23.86 1.17
N SER A 471 -38.23 22.80 1.01
CA SER A 471 -38.60 21.61 0.23
C SER A 471 -39.32 20.52 1.04
N VAL A 472 -39.52 20.71 2.35
CA VAL A 472 -40.33 19.82 3.19
C VAL A 472 -41.81 20.23 3.06
N PRO A 473 -42.73 19.36 2.61
CA PRO A 473 -44.15 19.70 2.57
C PRO A 473 -44.64 19.92 4.00
N ARG A 474 -45.03 21.16 4.32
CA ARG A 474 -45.74 21.46 5.57
C ARG A 474 -47.05 20.69 5.54
N GLY A 475 -47.13 19.66 6.38
CA GLY A 475 -48.38 18.95 6.65
C GLY A 475 -49.43 19.94 7.16
N ASP A 476 -50.55 20.00 6.45
CA ASP A 476 -51.66 20.90 6.68
C ASP A 476 -52.40 20.48 7.97
N SER A 477 -51.99 20.99 9.13
CA SER A 477 -52.74 20.86 10.38
C SER A 477 -53.83 21.93 10.43
N ARG A 478 -54.93 21.68 9.70
CA ARG A 478 -56.19 22.38 9.94
C ARG A 478 -56.69 22.04 11.35
N GLY A 479 -56.89 23.09 12.14
CA GLY A 479 -57.30 23.00 13.52
C GLY A 479 -58.74 22.51 13.68
N ASP A 480 -58.93 21.75 14.76
CA ASP A 480 -60.22 21.63 15.44
C ASP A 480 -60.04 22.13 16.87
N THR A 481 -60.49 23.36 17.10
CA THR A 481 -60.76 23.90 18.43
C THR A 481 -61.96 23.18 19.03
N VAL A 482 -61.74 22.37 20.06
CA VAL A 482 -62.81 21.85 20.92
C VAL A 482 -62.89 22.72 22.18
N PRO A 483 -64.06 23.27 22.54
CA PRO A 483 -64.19 24.12 23.72
C PRO A 483 -64.24 23.28 25.00
N VAL A 484 -63.57 23.81 26.02
CA VAL A 484 -63.56 23.33 27.40
C VAL A 484 -64.97 23.45 28.01
N SER A 485 -65.40 22.41 28.72
CA SER A 485 -66.47 22.47 29.73
C SER A 485 -65.91 21.97 31.06
N PRO A 486 -66.26 22.59 32.21
CA PRO A 486 -65.55 22.38 33.47
C PRO A 486 -66.19 21.27 34.30
N LEU A 487 -65.35 20.48 34.95
CA LEU A 487 -65.48 19.99 36.33
C LEU A 487 -64.14 19.43 36.80
#